data_AF-A0A9K3NSL4-F1
#
_entry.id   AF-A0A9K3NSL4-F1
#
_cell.length_a   1.000
_cell.length_b   1.000
_cell.length_c   1.000
_cell.angle_alpha   90.00
_cell.angle_beta   90.00
_cell.angle_gamma   90.00
#
_symmetry.space_group_name_H-M   'P 1'
#
loop_
_entity.id
_entity.type
_entity.pdbx_description
1 polymer ?
#
loop_
_entity_poly.entity_id
_entity_poly.type
_entity_poly.pdbx_seq_one_letter_code
_entity_poly.pdbx_strand_id
1 'polypeptide(L)'
;MAWDASGERLAVSYKDGNELYNGLIAIYDVKRATLITPSFIGFIRGPGDDIKPLTFSFHDKYKQGPLLSVVSLLSPISDCTCI
;
A
#
# COMPACT_ATOMS: atom_id res chain seq x y z
N MET A 1 2.36 0.49 -7.69
CA MET A 1 2.76 -0.71 -6.91
C MET A 1 4.07 -0.39 -6.22
N ALA A 2 4.28 -0.89 -5.02
CA ALA A 2 5.51 -0.68 -4.24
C ALA A 2 5.84 -1.95 -3.45
N TRP A 3 7.12 -2.27 -3.36
CA TRP A 3 7.67 -3.31 -2.50
C TRP A 3 8.36 -2.66 -1.32
N ASP A 4 8.31 -3.30 -0.16
CA ASP A 4 9.16 -2.91 0.95
C ASP A 4 10.61 -3.40 0.75
N ALA A 5 11.58 -2.86 1.48
CA ALA A 5 12.98 -3.25 1.32
C ALA A 5 13.27 -4.73 1.66
N SER A 6 12.50 -5.35 2.56
CA SER A 6 12.64 -6.79 2.80
C SER A 6 12.07 -7.61 1.63
N GLY A 7 11.13 -7.03 0.87
CA GLY A 7 10.31 -7.63 -0.16
C GLY A 7 9.44 -8.76 0.37
N GLU A 8 8.99 -8.62 1.61
CA GLU A 8 7.97 -9.44 2.27
C GLU A 8 6.59 -8.80 2.14
N ARG A 9 6.50 -7.52 1.76
CA ARG A 9 5.24 -6.80 1.58
C ARG A 9 5.13 -6.14 0.21
N LEU A 10 3.94 -6.25 -0.38
CA LEU A 10 3.57 -5.64 -1.65
C LEU A 10 2.33 -4.77 -1.48
N ALA A 11 2.44 -3.51 -1.92
CA ALA A 11 1.34 -2.57 -1.99
C ALA A 11 0.90 -2.34 -3.45
N VAL A 12 -0.40 -2.41 -3.72
CA VAL A 12 -0.98 -2.24 -5.05
C VAL A 12 -2.19 -1.31 -5.00
N SER A 13 -2.25 -0.32 -5.89
CA SER A 13 -3.46 0.48 -6.11
C SER A 13 -4.17 0.02 -7.36
N TYR A 14 -5.50 0.12 -7.34
CA TYR A 14 -6.35 -0.15 -8.49
C TYR A 14 -6.53 1.12 -9.30
N LYS A 15 -6.24 1.07 -10.60
CA LYS A 15 -6.45 2.22 -11.50
C LYS A 15 -7.85 2.24 -12.11
N ASP A 16 -8.40 1.07 -12.43
CA ASP A 16 -9.70 0.89 -13.07
C ASP A 16 -10.37 -0.42 -12.62
N GLY A 17 -11.71 -0.43 -12.59
CA GLY A 17 -12.50 -1.67 -12.60
C GLY A 17 -13.47 -1.89 -11.43
N ASN A 18 -13.40 -1.11 -10.34
CA ASN A 18 -14.37 -1.25 -9.25
C ASN A 18 -14.51 0.03 -8.43
N GLU A 19 -15.72 0.62 -8.42
CA GLU A 19 -16.04 1.79 -7.60
C GLU A 19 -15.80 1.51 -6.10
N LEU A 20 -16.03 0.27 -5.66
CA LEU A 20 -15.88 -0.14 -4.26
C LEU A 20 -14.43 -0.09 -3.76
N TYR A 21 -13.46 -0.29 -4.65
CA TYR A 21 -12.03 -0.29 -4.30
C TYR A 21 -11.31 0.96 -4.79
N ASN A 22 -12.06 1.97 -5.21
CA ASN A 22 -11.52 3.22 -5.66
C ASN A 22 -10.81 3.95 -4.49
N GLY A 23 -9.62 4.48 -4.75
CA GLY A 23 -8.82 5.13 -3.71
C GLY A 23 -8.17 4.19 -2.68
N LEU A 24 -8.39 2.88 -2.77
CA LEU A 24 -7.77 1.91 -1.85
C LEU A 24 -6.41 1.40 -2.35
N ILE A 25 -5.55 1.09 -1.40
CA ILE A 25 -4.28 0.39 -1.62
C ILE A 25 -4.39 -0.97 -0.95
N ALA A 26 -4.32 -2.05 -1.73
CA ALA A 26 -4.25 -3.41 -1.21
C ALA A 26 -2.84 -3.73 -0.75
N ILE A 27 -2.72 -4.36 0.42
CA ILE A 27 -1.48 -4.82 1.02
C ILE A 27 -1.47 -6.34 1.04
N TYR A 28 -0.37 -6.91 0.57
CA TYR A 28 -0.13 -8.35 0.52
C TYR A 28 1.15 -8.69 1.28
N ASP A 29 1.10 -9.75 2.08
CA ASP A 29 2.27 -10.44 2.58
C ASP A 29 2.75 -11.41 1.52
N VAL A 30 4.04 -11.48 1.30
CA VAL A 30 4.65 -12.28 0.26
C VAL A 30 5.60 -13.27 0.90
N LYS A 31 5.15 -14.53 0.97
CA LYS A 31 5.97 -15.62 1.49
C LYS A 31 6.95 -16.07 0.40
N ARG A 32 8.24 -16.00 0.71
CA ARG A 32 9.30 -16.53 -0.16
C ARG A 32 9.46 -18.04 0.08
N ALA A 33 8.65 -18.83 -0.61
CA ALA A 33 8.84 -20.27 -0.78
C ALA A 33 9.39 -20.54 -2.20
N THR A 34 9.32 -21.78 -2.70
CA THR A 34 9.72 -22.12 -4.08
C THR A 34 8.98 -21.28 -5.14
N LEU A 35 7.79 -20.77 -4.80
CA LEU A 35 7.06 -19.76 -5.57
C LEU A 35 6.72 -18.55 -4.68
N ILE A 36 6.61 -17.40 -5.33
CA ILE A 36 6.11 -16.16 -4.71
C ILE A 36 4.60 -16.33 -4.53
N THR A 37 4.15 -16.45 -3.29
CA THR A 37 2.72 -16.56 -2.95
C THR A 37 2.28 -15.30 -2.19
N PRO A 38 1.59 -14.35 -2.86
CA PRO A 38 1.01 -13.21 -2.18
C PRO A 38 -0.25 -13.63 -1.40
N SER A 39 -0.34 -13.17 -0.15
CA SER A 39 -1.47 -13.34 0.75
C SER A 39 -2.03 -11.97 1.07
N PHE A 40 -3.29 -11.74 0.74
CA PHE A 40 -3.96 -10.47 1.04
C PHE A 40 -4.05 -10.26 2.56
N ILE A 41 -3.62 -9.08 3.05
CA ILE A 41 -3.69 -8.70 4.46
C ILE A 41 -4.85 -7.73 4.69
N GLY A 42 -4.98 -6.73 3.81
CA GLY A 42 -5.97 -5.68 4.01
C GLY A 42 -5.84 -4.53 3.04
N PHE A 43 -6.72 -3.54 3.22
CA PHE A 43 -6.70 -2.29 2.49
C PHE A 43 -6.27 -1.15 3.39
N ILE A 44 -5.50 -0.23 2.81
CA ILE A 44 -5.20 1.08 3.39
C ILE A 44 -5.91 2.13 2.54
N ARG A 45 -6.46 3.13 3.21
CA ARG A 45 -7.07 4.31 2.59
C ARG A 45 -6.31 5.55 3.06
N GLY A 46 -5.90 6.38 2.10
CA GLY A 46 -5.40 7.71 2.41
C GLY A 46 -6.53 8.62 2.93
N PRO A 47 -6.23 9.87 3.34
CA PRO A 47 -7.25 10.81 3.74
C PRO A 47 -8.16 11.17 2.58
N GLY A 48 -9.44 11.33 2.91
CA GLY A 48 -10.50 11.70 1.98
C GLY A 48 -11.16 10.51 1.28
N ASP A 49 -12.41 10.72 0.90
CA ASP A 49 -13.27 9.71 0.30
C ASP A 49 -12.99 9.64 -1.22
N ASP A 50 -12.68 8.45 -1.72
CA ASP A 50 -12.51 8.05 -3.11
C ASP A 50 -11.40 8.78 -3.88
N ILE A 51 -10.46 9.36 -3.14
CA ILE A 51 -9.29 10.01 -3.71
C ILE A 51 -8.28 8.94 -4.13
N LYS A 52 -8.06 8.82 -5.44
CA LYS A 52 -7.04 7.90 -6.00
C LYS A 52 -5.64 8.33 -5.55
N PRO A 53 -4.84 7.40 -4.99
CA PRO A 53 -3.45 7.69 -4.67
C PRO A 53 -2.67 7.94 -5.97
N LEU A 54 -1.94 9.05 -6.01
CA LEU A 54 -1.05 9.39 -7.12
C LEU A 54 0.18 8.48 -7.12
N THR A 55 0.78 8.30 -5.93
CA THR A 55 1.93 7.42 -5.72
C THR A 55 2.04 7.02 -4.24
N PHE A 56 2.80 5.97 -3.96
CA PHE A 56 3.09 5.51 -2.60
C PHE A 56 4.41 4.73 -2.58
N SER A 57 5.07 4.72 -1.41
CA SER A 57 6.33 4.01 -1.19
C SER A 57 6.46 3.53 0.25
N PHE A 58 7.12 2.39 0.43
CA PHE A 58 7.56 1.96 1.75
C PHE A 58 8.78 2.77 2.20
N HIS A 59 8.91 2.90 3.52
CA HIS A 59 10.06 3.52 4.16
C HIS A 59 10.92 2.46 4.86
N ASP A 60 12.20 2.40 4.49
CA ASP A 60 13.07 1.27 4.82
C ASP A 60 13.72 1.34 6.21
N LYS A 61 13.53 2.45 6.93
CA LYS A 61 14.22 2.72 8.21
C LYS A 61 13.29 2.87 9.40
N TYR A 62 12.02 2.52 9.25
CA TYR A 62 11.07 2.65 10.34
C TYR A 62 11.20 1.49 11.33
N LYS A 63 11.51 1.82 12.59
CA LYS A 63 11.86 0.82 13.63
C LYS A 63 10.68 -0.02 14.12
N GLN A 64 9.45 0.35 13.79
CA GLN A 64 8.23 -0.33 14.26
C GLN A 64 7.55 -1.16 13.15
N GLY A 65 8.20 -1.33 12.00
CA GLY A 65 7.68 -2.10 10.86
C GLY A 65 7.73 -1.32 9.55
N PRO A 66 7.13 -1.86 8.47
CA PRO A 66 7.08 -1.20 7.18
C PRO A 66 6.07 -0.04 7.20
N LEU A 67 6.58 1.19 7.13
CA LEU A 67 5.76 2.40 7.01
C LEU A 67 5.47 2.68 5.53
N LEU A 68 4.21 2.91 5.17
CA LEU A 68 3.82 3.24 3.79
C LEU A 68 3.41 4.71 3.73
N SER A 69 4.13 5.50 2.93
CA SER A 69 3.76 6.88 2.66
C SER A 69 2.93 6.95 1.38
N VAL A 70 1.82 7.70 1.43
CA VAL A 70 0.84 7.80 0.34
C VAL A 70 0.65 9.27 -0.04
N VAL A 71 0.69 9.56 -1.35
CA VAL A 71 0.48 10.89 -1.91
C VAL A 71 -0.79 10.89 -2.76
N SER A 72 -1.66 11.87 -2.51
CA SER A 72 -2.95 12.04 -3.20
C SER A 72 -3.12 13.49 -3.68
N LEU A 73 -3.81 13.70 -4.81
CA LEU A 73 -3.90 15.02 -5.47
C LEU A 73 -4.71 16.09 -4.69
N LEU A 74 -5.39 15.71 -3.61
CA LEU A 74 -6.35 16.56 -2.89
C LEU A 74 -6.05 16.71 -1.39
N SER A 75 -4.93 16.16 -0.88
CA SER A 75 -4.52 16.30 0.53
C SER A 75 -2.99 16.27 0.69
N PRO A 76 -2.40 17.03 1.64
CA PRO A 76 -0.98 16.91 1.96
C PRO A 76 -0.63 15.48 2.42
N ILE A 77 0.64 15.12 2.24
CA ILE A 77 1.25 13.79 2.51
C ILE A 77 0.65 13.16 3.77
N SER A 78 0.22 11.91 3.66
CA SER A 78 -0.32 11.16 4.79
C SER A 78 0.44 9.86 4.95
N ASP A 79 0.99 9.69 6.15
CA ASP A 79 1.75 8.51 6.52
C ASP A 79 0.80 7.49 7.16
N CYS A 80 0.71 6.30 6.56
CA CYS A 80 -0.09 5.20 7.08
C CYS A 80 0.83 4.06 7.50
N THR A 81 0.75 3.66 8.77
CA THR A 81 1.45 2.48 9.26
C THR A 81 0.75 1.23 8.76
N CYS A 82 1.46 0.35 8.04
CA CYS A 82 0.96 -0.97 7.69
C CYS A 82 1.07 -1.86 8.94
N ILE A 83 -0.06 -2.36 9.44
CA ILE A 83 -0.10 -3.39 10.48
C ILE A 83 0.21 -4.74 9.82
#